data_AF-A0A9P8J7L4-F1
#
_entry.id   AF-A0A9P8J7L4-F1
#
_cell.length_a   1.000
_cell.length_b   1.000
_cell.length_c   1.000
_cell.angle_alpha   90.00
_cell.angle_beta   90.00
_cell.angle_gamma   90.00
#
_symmetry.space_group_name_H-M   'P 1'
#
loop_
_entity.id
_entity.type
_entity.pdbx_description
1 polymer ?
#
loop_
_entity_poly.entity_id
_entity_poly.type
_entity_poly.pdbx_seq_one_letter_code
_entity_poly.pdbx_strand_id
1 'polypeptide(L)'
;MVFFRSATRAVRPAAASLRASPLAGASLSSPLRSTGAIRSLSATSRQNGKVLMVLYDGFEHAKEEPQLLGTTENELGLRKWIEDQGHELVTTSDKEGENSTFDKHLVDAEVIITTPFHPGYLTKERLAKAKNLKIAVTAGIGSDHVDL
;
A
#
# COMPACT_ATOMS: atom_id res chain seq x y z
N MET A 1 58.20 -5.29 -41.38
CA MET A 1 58.55 -3.91 -40.97
C MET A 1 57.91 -3.70 -39.59
N VAL A 2 58.42 -4.21 -38.47
CA VAL A 2 59.65 -3.97 -37.67
C VAL A 2 59.93 -2.50 -37.35
N PHE A 3 59.71 -2.10 -36.08
CA PHE A 3 60.57 -1.27 -35.20
C PHE A 3 59.89 -1.31 -33.80
N PHE A 4 60.30 -2.09 -32.79
CA PHE A 4 61.48 -2.05 -31.88
C PHE A 4 61.62 -0.82 -30.95
N ARG A 5 61.92 -1.15 -29.68
CA ARG A 5 62.40 -0.35 -28.52
C ARG A 5 61.30 0.02 -27.50
N SER A 6 61.47 -0.10 -26.19
CA SER A 6 62.66 -0.33 -25.35
C SER A 6 62.27 -0.93 -23.99
N ALA A 7 63.16 -1.74 -23.43
CA ALA A 7 63.10 -2.28 -22.08
C ALA A 7 63.61 -1.26 -21.04
N THR A 8 63.04 -1.30 -19.83
CA THR A 8 63.78 -1.06 -18.59
C THR A 8 63.31 -2.01 -17.49
N ARG A 9 64.30 -2.55 -16.80
CA ARG A 9 64.28 -3.62 -15.80
C ARG A 9 64.56 -2.98 -14.44
N ALA A 10 63.81 -3.33 -13.40
CA ALA A 10 64.22 -3.14 -12.00
C ALA A 10 63.49 -4.20 -11.13
N VAL A 11 64.10 -5.36 -10.89
CA VAL A 11 64.86 -5.75 -9.67
C VAL A 11 63.95 -6.13 -8.48
N ARG A 12 63.93 -7.44 -8.16
CA ARG A 12 63.53 -8.01 -6.85
C ARG A 12 64.68 -7.83 -5.85
N PRO A 13 64.39 -7.76 -4.55
CA PRO A 13 64.78 -8.88 -3.66
C PRO A 13 63.66 -9.22 -2.66
N ALA A 14 63.37 -10.50 -2.40
CA ALA A 14 63.95 -11.41 -1.41
C ALA A 14 63.17 -11.42 -0.08
N ALA A 15 62.88 -12.64 0.38
CA ALA A 15 62.13 -12.97 1.59
C ALA A 15 62.86 -12.54 2.88
N ALA A 16 62.09 -12.28 3.95
CA ALA A 16 62.59 -12.39 5.31
C ALA A 16 61.49 -12.85 6.27
N SER A 17 61.94 -13.70 7.19
CA SER A 17 61.23 -14.54 8.14
C SER A 17 60.64 -13.81 9.35
N LEU A 18 59.54 -14.38 9.86
CA LEU A 18 59.07 -14.48 11.25
C LEU A 18 59.65 -13.53 12.33
N ARG A 19 58.74 -12.80 12.99
CA ARG A 19 58.89 -12.49 14.42
C ARG A 19 57.52 -12.48 15.10
N ALA A 20 57.33 -13.40 16.03
CA ALA A 20 56.19 -13.48 16.93
C ALA A 20 56.29 -12.44 18.04
N SER A 21 55.14 -11.89 18.45
CA SER A 21 54.91 -11.26 19.76
C SER A 21 53.42 -11.35 20.14
N PRO A 22 53.06 -11.34 21.43
CA PRO A 22 51.93 -12.09 21.96
C PRO A 22 50.73 -11.23 22.41
N LEU A 23 49.58 -11.92 22.56
CA LEU A 23 48.48 -11.67 23.51
C LEU A 23 47.90 -10.24 23.61
N ALA A 24 46.76 -10.03 22.94
CA ALA A 24 45.70 -9.17 23.43
C ALA A 24 44.35 -9.87 23.22
N GLY A 25 43.68 -10.19 24.33
CA GLY A 25 42.38 -10.84 24.32
C GLY A 25 41.32 -9.97 23.68
N ALA A 26 40.64 -10.50 22.67
CA ALA A 26 39.38 -9.99 22.18
C ALA A 26 38.33 -11.07 22.47
N SER A 27 37.48 -10.79 23.46
CA SER A 27 36.30 -11.58 23.78
C SER A 27 35.39 -11.63 22.55
N LEU A 28 35.24 -12.82 21.96
CA LEU A 28 34.21 -13.09 20.97
C LEU A 28 32.86 -13.21 21.69
N SER A 29 32.24 -12.09 22.03
CA SER A 29 30.80 -12.08 22.30
C SER A 29 30.06 -12.11 20.96
N SER A 30 29.64 -13.31 20.56
CA SER A 30 28.71 -13.46 19.45
C SER A 30 27.43 -12.66 19.76
N PRO A 31 26.93 -11.79 18.86
CA PRO A 31 25.61 -11.23 19.06
C PRO A 31 24.60 -12.37 18.87
N LEU A 32 23.92 -12.69 19.97
CA LEU A 32 22.77 -13.59 20.01
C LEU A 32 21.81 -13.13 18.91
N ARG A 33 21.50 -14.02 17.95
CA ARG A 33 20.47 -13.80 16.94
C ARG A 33 19.18 -13.46 17.67
N SER A 34 18.75 -12.20 17.56
CA SER A 34 17.44 -11.74 18.01
C SER A 34 16.38 -12.55 17.28
N THR A 35 15.83 -13.55 17.97
CA THR A 35 14.68 -14.33 17.51
C THR A 35 13.48 -13.42 17.46
N GLY A 36 13.03 -13.11 16.24
CA GLY A 36 11.67 -12.70 15.90
C GLY A 36 11.00 -11.76 16.89
N ALA A 37 11.28 -10.47 16.78
CA ALA A 37 10.35 -9.46 17.27
C ALA A 37 9.05 -9.61 16.46
N ILE A 38 8.08 -10.34 17.00
CA ILE A 38 6.68 -10.24 16.57
C ILE A 38 6.33 -8.77 16.74
N ARG A 39 6.25 -8.03 15.63
CA ARG A 39 5.80 -6.64 15.65
C ARG A 39 4.35 -6.68 16.11
N SER A 40 4.12 -6.42 17.39
CA SER A 40 2.79 -6.11 17.90
C SER A 40 2.35 -4.83 17.21
N LEU A 41 1.47 -4.97 16.21
CA LEU A 41 0.82 -3.83 15.57
C LEU A 41 -0.21 -3.27 16.55
N SER A 42 0.27 -2.53 17.56
CA SER A 42 -0.57 -1.66 18.39
C SER A 42 -0.98 -0.42 17.58
N ALA A 43 -1.52 -0.62 16.38
CA ALA A 43 -2.24 0.43 15.69
C ALA A 43 -3.62 0.50 16.36
N THR A 44 -3.78 1.39 17.34
CA THR A 44 -5.11 1.81 17.77
C THR A 44 -5.79 2.39 16.53
N SER A 45 -6.87 1.76 16.06
CA SER A 45 -7.66 2.33 14.97
C SER A 45 -8.12 3.72 15.39
N ARG A 46 -7.89 4.73 14.53
CA ARG A 46 -8.54 6.02 14.75
C ARG A 46 -10.05 5.77 14.66
N GLN A 47 -10.73 5.95 15.78
CA GLN A 47 -12.17 6.19 15.78
C GLN A 47 -12.38 7.46 14.94
N ASN A 48 -13.35 7.50 14.00
CA ASN A 48 -13.58 8.54 12.98
C ASN A 48 -12.84 8.45 11.61
N GLY A 49 -12.46 7.26 11.15
CA GLY A 49 -12.12 7.07 9.73
C GLY A 49 -13.32 7.28 8.78
N LYS A 50 -13.09 7.80 7.56
CA LYS A 50 -14.11 7.96 6.53
C LYS A 50 -13.97 6.90 5.44
N VAL A 51 -15.05 6.17 5.20
CA VAL A 51 -15.18 5.15 4.16
C VAL A 51 -16.08 5.71 3.06
N LEU A 52 -15.55 5.78 1.84
CA LEU A 52 -16.30 6.16 0.65
C LEU A 52 -16.53 4.92 -0.20
N MET A 53 -17.78 4.67 -0.57
CA MET A 53 -18.18 3.49 -1.33
C MET A 53 -18.87 3.91 -2.63
N VAL A 54 -18.36 3.37 -3.75
CA VAL A 54 -18.92 3.59 -5.08
C VAL A 54 -19.52 2.28 -5.59
N LEU A 55 -20.84 2.25 -5.71
CA LEU A 55 -21.64 1.10 -6.13
C LEU A 55 -22.68 1.52 -7.18
N TYR A 56 -23.33 0.56 -7.82
CA TYR A 56 -24.45 0.85 -8.73
C TYR A 56 -25.77 0.98 -7.95
N ASP A 57 -26.72 1.74 -8.49
CA ASP A 57 -28.06 1.82 -7.94
C ASP A 57 -28.87 0.57 -8.32
N GLY A 58 -29.50 -0.08 -7.34
CA GLY A 58 -30.38 -1.21 -7.57
C GLY A 58 -31.86 -0.82 -7.68
N PHE A 59 -32.22 0.39 -7.24
CA PHE A 59 -33.58 0.93 -7.25
C PHE A 59 -34.60 -0.04 -6.64
N GLU A 60 -35.68 -0.36 -7.35
CA GLU A 60 -36.71 -1.29 -6.86
C GLU A 60 -36.17 -2.73 -6.73
N HIS A 61 -35.22 -3.12 -7.57
CA HIS A 61 -34.66 -4.48 -7.54
C HIS A 61 -33.86 -4.75 -6.26
N ALA A 62 -33.20 -3.73 -5.69
CA ALA A 62 -32.51 -3.87 -4.41
C ALA A 62 -33.48 -4.12 -3.24
N LYS A 63 -34.73 -3.66 -3.35
CA LYS A 63 -35.77 -3.89 -2.34
C LYS A 63 -36.42 -5.26 -2.51
N GLU A 64 -36.60 -5.70 -3.75
CA GLU A 64 -37.15 -7.02 -4.08
C GLU A 64 -36.20 -8.15 -3.69
N GLU A 65 -34.88 -7.97 -3.89
CA GLU A 65 -33.86 -8.94 -3.54
C GLU A 65 -32.83 -8.34 -2.56
N PRO A 66 -33.04 -8.52 -1.24
CA PRO A 66 -32.12 -8.02 -0.21
C PRO A 66 -30.70 -8.61 -0.29
N GLN A 67 -30.49 -9.74 -0.99
CA GLN A 67 -29.16 -10.30 -1.19
C GLN A 67 -28.36 -9.59 -2.29
N LEU A 68 -28.93 -8.61 -3.00
CA LEU A 68 -28.19 -7.71 -3.88
C LEU A 68 -27.36 -6.70 -3.07
N LEU A 69 -26.34 -7.22 -2.39
CA LEU A 69 -25.49 -6.45 -1.47
C LEU A 69 -24.67 -5.38 -2.20
N GLY A 70 -24.36 -5.57 -3.48
CA GLY A 70 -23.52 -4.68 -4.28
C GLY A 70 -24.16 -3.37 -4.71
N THR A 71 -25.32 -2.99 -4.15
CA THR A 71 -26.04 -1.78 -4.53
C THR A 71 -25.88 -0.65 -3.50
N THR A 72 -26.18 0.58 -3.91
CA THR A 72 -26.17 1.75 -3.01
C THR A 72 -27.17 1.66 -1.86
N GLU A 73 -28.26 0.90 -2.02
CA GLU A 73 -29.29 0.70 -1.00
C GLU A 73 -28.89 -0.33 0.08
N ASN A 74 -28.17 -1.38 -0.31
CA ASN A 74 -27.79 -2.48 0.59
C ASN A 74 -26.36 -2.35 1.13
N GLU A 75 -25.51 -1.53 0.49
CA GLU A 75 -24.23 -1.05 1.03
C GLU A 75 -23.27 -2.16 1.49
N LEU A 76 -23.25 -3.28 0.76
CA LEU A 76 -22.51 -4.50 1.10
C LEU A 76 -22.87 -5.12 2.47
N GLY A 77 -23.95 -4.64 3.11
CA GLY A 77 -24.30 -4.95 4.49
C GLY A 77 -23.36 -4.34 5.53
N LEU A 78 -22.58 -3.31 5.16
CA LEU A 78 -21.48 -2.80 6.00
C LEU A 78 -21.85 -1.60 6.86
N ARG A 79 -22.92 -0.85 6.55
CA ARG A 79 -23.24 0.42 7.25
C ARG A 79 -23.23 0.28 8.77
N LYS A 80 -24.04 -0.64 9.30
CA LYS A 80 -24.14 -0.86 10.74
C LYS A 80 -22.77 -1.18 11.36
N TRP A 81 -22.01 -2.08 10.74
CA TRP A 81 -20.71 -2.50 11.27
C TRP A 81 -19.67 -1.37 11.26
N ILE A 82 -19.69 -0.51 10.24
CA ILE A 82 -18.80 0.65 10.12
C ILE A 82 -19.18 1.74 11.15
N GLU A 83 -20.47 2.08 11.24
CA GLU A 83 -20.96 3.11 12.17
C GLU A 83 -20.82 2.71 13.64
N ASP A 84 -21.05 1.44 13.99
CA ASP A 84 -20.87 0.92 15.36
C ASP A 84 -19.42 1.06 15.85
N GLN A 85 -18.45 1.13 14.93
CA GLN A 85 -17.03 1.38 15.22
C GLN A 85 -16.66 2.89 15.20
N GLY A 86 -17.65 3.77 15.05
CA GLY A 86 -17.44 5.22 15.01
C GLY A 86 -16.83 5.73 13.71
N HIS A 87 -17.00 5.01 12.60
CA HIS A 87 -16.57 5.45 11.27
C HIS A 87 -17.73 6.05 10.47
N GLU A 88 -17.42 6.94 9.53
CA GLU A 88 -18.40 7.50 8.59
C GLU A 88 -18.44 6.64 7.33
N LEU A 89 -19.63 6.25 6.87
CA LEU A 89 -19.84 5.61 5.58
C LEU A 89 -20.64 6.54 4.64
N VAL A 90 -20.01 6.94 3.54
CA VAL A 90 -20.64 7.62 2.43
C VAL A 90 -20.74 6.66 1.25
N THR A 91 -21.94 6.45 0.73
CA THR A 91 -22.19 5.60 -0.44
C THR A 91 -22.71 6.46 -1.58
N THR A 92 -22.26 6.21 -2.82
CA THR A 92 -22.71 6.94 -4.00
C THR A 92 -22.61 6.10 -5.26
N SER A 93 -23.52 6.32 -6.21
CA SER A 93 -23.40 5.88 -7.60
C SER A 93 -22.91 7.00 -8.54
N ASP A 94 -22.91 8.25 -8.06
CA ASP A 94 -22.50 9.43 -8.80
C ASP A 94 -20.97 9.58 -8.79
N LYS A 95 -20.34 8.96 -9.79
CA LYS A 95 -18.89 8.82 -9.92
C LYS A 95 -18.26 9.57 -11.10
N GLU A 96 -19.09 10.13 -11.98
CA GLU A 96 -18.65 10.75 -13.24
C GLU A 96 -19.07 12.22 -13.30
N GLY A 97 -18.31 13.01 -14.07
CA GLY A 97 -18.59 14.42 -14.31
C GLY A 97 -17.97 15.37 -13.31
N GLU A 98 -17.97 16.66 -13.67
CA GLU A 98 -17.47 17.72 -12.81
C GLU A 98 -18.34 17.83 -11.54
N ASN A 99 -17.70 17.85 -10.37
CA ASN A 99 -18.37 17.90 -9.06
C ASN A 99 -19.25 16.68 -8.72
N SER A 100 -18.92 15.51 -9.26
CA SER A 100 -19.50 14.24 -8.83
C SER A 100 -19.39 14.09 -7.30
N THR A 101 -20.36 13.42 -6.70
CA THR A 101 -20.37 13.10 -5.26
C THR A 101 -19.12 12.32 -4.88
N PHE A 102 -18.67 11.43 -5.76
CA PHE A 102 -17.38 10.75 -5.61
C PHE A 102 -16.21 11.74 -5.50
N ASP A 103 -16.06 12.69 -6.44
CA ASP A 103 -14.95 13.65 -6.42
C ASP A 103 -14.94 14.55 -5.18
N LYS A 104 -16.12 14.88 -4.64
CA LYS A 104 -16.26 15.69 -3.43
C LYS A 104 -15.74 14.97 -2.18
N HIS A 105 -16.10 13.70 -2.03
CA HIS A 105 -15.75 12.91 -0.84
C HIS A 105 -14.43 12.15 -0.95
N LEU A 106 -13.89 12.01 -2.17
CA LEU A 106 -12.60 11.38 -2.43
C LEU A 106 -11.45 12.06 -1.68
N VAL A 107 -11.52 13.39 -1.54
CA VAL A 107 -10.42 14.22 -1.01
C VAL A 107 -10.07 13.85 0.44
N ASP A 108 -11.08 13.49 1.24
CA ASP A 108 -10.95 13.22 2.67
C ASP A 108 -11.19 11.75 3.06
N ALA A 109 -11.57 10.89 2.12
CA ALA A 109 -11.73 9.45 2.34
C ALA A 109 -10.42 8.74 2.72
N GLU A 110 -10.47 7.91 3.75
CA GLU A 110 -9.34 7.06 4.18
C GLU A 110 -9.38 5.69 3.50
N VAL A 111 -10.59 5.18 3.31
CA VAL A 111 -10.90 3.92 2.61
C VAL A 111 -11.80 4.23 1.43
N ILE A 112 -11.46 3.72 0.26
CA ILE A 112 -12.33 3.77 -0.92
C ILE A 112 -12.68 2.36 -1.33
N ILE A 113 -13.98 2.06 -1.38
CA ILE A 113 -14.52 0.80 -1.88
C ILE A 113 -15.13 1.07 -3.25
N THR A 114 -14.73 0.30 -4.25
CA THR A 114 -15.24 0.39 -5.63
C THR A 114 -15.63 -0.98 -6.11
N THR A 115 -16.48 -1.07 -7.13
CA THR A 115 -16.84 -2.35 -7.76
C THR A 115 -16.59 -2.28 -9.27
N PRO A 116 -16.10 -3.34 -9.93
CA PRO A 116 -15.83 -3.33 -11.36
C PRO A 116 -17.09 -3.18 -12.22
N PHE A 117 -18.27 -3.49 -11.65
CA PHE A 117 -19.56 -3.34 -12.34
C PHE A 117 -19.99 -1.87 -12.49
N HIS A 118 -19.45 -0.98 -11.64
CA HIS A 118 -19.70 0.47 -11.68
C HIS A 118 -18.44 1.21 -11.20
N PRO A 119 -17.36 1.20 -12.01
CA PRO A 119 -16.03 1.51 -11.52
C PRO A 119 -15.85 3.00 -11.23
N GLY A 120 -15.61 3.35 -9.97
CA GLY A 120 -15.12 4.67 -9.58
C GLY A 120 -13.65 4.80 -9.95
N TYR A 121 -13.36 5.28 -11.17
CA TYR A 121 -11.99 5.38 -11.68
C TYR A 121 -11.11 6.24 -10.77
N LEU A 122 -10.08 5.63 -10.19
CA LEU A 122 -9.05 6.29 -9.38
C LEU A 122 -7.88 6.66 -10.30
N THR A 123 -8.10 7.70 -11.11
CA THR A 123 -7.07 8.25 -12.01
C THR A 123 -5.94 8.92 -11.22
N LYS A 124 -4.82 9.18 -11.88
CA LYS A 124 -3.70 9.96 -11.32
C LYS A 124 -4.13 11.27 -10.66
N GLU A 125 -5.03 12.01 -11.30
CA GLU A 125 -5.52 13.31 -10.82
C GLU A 125 -6.37 13.15 -9.54
N ARG A 126 -7.18 12.10 -9.49
CA ARG A 126 -8.01 11.75 -8.34
C ARG A 126 -7.16 11.27 -7.16
N LEU A 127 -6.21 10.36 -7.41
CA LEU A 127 -5.25 9.89 -6.41
C LEU A 127 -4.41 11.05 -5.86
N ALA A 128 -4.02 12.01 -6.70
CA ALA A 128 -3.31 13.21 -6.24
C ALA A 128 -4.17 14.11 -5.32
N LYS A 129 -5.50 14.09 -5.46
CA LYS A 129 -6.44 14.83 -4.58
C LYS A 129 -6.79 14.06 -3.29
N ALA A 130 -6.74 12.74 -3.31
CA ALA A 130 -7.12 11.86 -2.19
C ALA A 130 -6.06 11.83 -1.07
N LYS A 131 -5.93 12.92 -0.31
CA LYS A 131 -4.82 13.12 0.64
C LYS A 131 -4.81 12.16 1.83
N ASN A 132 -5.97 11.62 2.18
CA ASN A 132 -6.15 10.73 3.32
C ASN A 132 -6.20 9.25 2.93
N LEU A 133 -6.22 8.94 1.63
CA LEU A 133 -6.42 7.58 1.14
C LEU A 133 -5.28 6.67 1.58
N LYS A 134 -5.62 5.59 2.30
CA LYS A 134 -4.68 4.57 2.75
C LYS A 134 -4.89 3.22 2.07
N ILE A 135 -6.14 2.94 1.69
CA ILE A 135 -6.49 1.67 1.07
C ILE A 135 -7.65 1.85 0.08
N ALA A 136 -7.47 1.27 -1.11
CA ALA A 136 -8.52 1.11 -2.11
C ALA A 136 -8.90 -0.38 -2.16
N VAL A 137 -10.18 -0.69 -1.98
CA VAL A 137 -10.71 -2.05 -1.97
C VAL A 137 -11.63 -2.23 -3.17
N THR A 138 -11.46 -3.33 -3.90
CA THR A 138 -12.38 -3.75 -4.95
C THR A 138 -13.38 -4.76 -4.39
N ALA A 139 -14.66 -4.41 -4.36
CA ALA A 139 -15.77 -5.32 -4.11
C ALA A 139 -16.07 -6.16 -5.36
N GLY A 140 -15.19 -7.13 -5.62
CA GLY A 140 -15.16 -7.94 -6.83
C GLY A 140 -13.72 -8.37 -7.16
N ILE A 141 -13.46 -8.65 -8.44
CA ILE A 141 -12.12 -8.98 -8.97
C ILE A 141 -11.85 -8.08 -10.17
N GLY A 142 -10.65 -7.51 -10.24
CA GLY A 142 -10.24 -6.55 -11.27
C GLY A 142 -10.12 -5.14 -10.68
N SER A 143 -8.89 -4.64 -10.59
CA SER A 143 -8.57 -3.31 -10.05
C SER A 143 -7.93 -2.40 -11.11
N ASP A 144 -8.18 -2.68 -12.39
CA ASP A 144 -7.66 -1.92 -13.54
C ASP A 144 -8.26 -0.51 -13.64
N HIS A 145 -9.37 -0.23 -12.93
CA HIS A 145 -9.90 1.12 -12.75
C HIS A 145 -9.10 2.00 -11.78
N VAL A 146 -7.99 1.48 -11.25
CA VAL A 146 -7.04 2.21 -10.39
C VAL A 146 -5.73 2.40 -11.15
N ASP A 147 -5.18 3.60 -11.12
CA ASP A 147 -3.82 3.88 -11.62
C ASP A 147 -2.78 3.40 -10.58
N LEU A 148 -2.25 2.18 -10.78
CA LEU A 148 -1.41 1.42 -9.83
C LEU A 148 0.09 1.73 -9.91
#